data_AF-G5AXI0-F1
#
_entry.id   AF-G5AXI0-F1
#
_cell.length_a   1.000
_cell.length_b   1.000
_cell.length_c   1.000
_cell.angle_alpha   90.00
_cell.angle_beta   90.00
_cell.angle_gamma   90.00
#
_symmetry.space_group_name_H-M   'P 1'
#
loop_
_entity.id
_entity.type
_entity.pdbx_description
1 polymer ?
#
loop_
_entity_poly.entity_id
_entity_poly.type
_entity_poly.pdbx_seq_one_letter_code
_entity_poly.pdbx_strand_id
1 'polypeptide(L)'
;MGTSLDIKIKRANKVYHAGFLSQFRLLLRKQTGLSAGSQVQDLLEVTKPLLFSQSSRTPSLISLHSRFLCTVFVAVLKAAQALFGVLAPVENLACPRCWEMLSGVVVLSSRDSVQHQGVSLTMEGTVNLQLSAKSVGVFEAFYNSVKPIQIINSTIEMVKPGKFPSGKTEIPFEFPLHVKGNKVLYETYHGVFVNIQYTLRCDMRRSLLAKDLTKTCEFIVHSAPQKGKLTPSPVDFTITPETLQNVKERALLPKFLIRGHLSSTNCVITQPLTGELVVEHSDAAIRSIELQLVRVETCGCAEGYARDATEIQNIQIADGDVCRGLSVPIHMVFPRLFTCPTLETTNFKVEFEANVVVLLHADHLITENFPLRLCRT
;
A
#
# COMPACT_ATOMS: atom_id res chain seq x y z
N MET A 1 -3.99 1.06 -39.66
CA MET A 1 -3.92 1.33 -38.21
C MET A 1 -5.32 1.69 -37.75
N GLY A 2 -5.94 0.85 -36.90
CA GLY A 2 -7.31 1.06 -36.42
C GLY A 2 -7.40 2.10 -35.30
N THR A 3 -8.63 2.42 -34.89
CA THR A 3 -8.89 3.27 -33.71
C THR A 3 -8.31 2.61 -32.45
N SER A 4 -7.57 3.37 -31.65
CA SER A 4 -6.95 2.91 -30.40
C SER A 4 -7.38 3.76 -29.21
N LEU A 5 -7.49 3.13 -28.05
CA LEU A 5 -7.82 3.74 -26.76
C LEU A 5 -6.68 3.48 -25.77
N ASP A 6 -6.23 4.54 -25.09
CA ASP A 6 -5.15 4.47 -24.10
C ASP A 6 -5.47 5.29 -22.84
N ILE A 7 -4.85 4.95 -21.72
CA ILE A 7 -4.99 5.66 -20.44
C ILE A 7 -3.61 6.14 -20.01
N LYS A 8 -3.48 7.45 -19.77
CA LYS A 8 -2.25 8.07 -19.27
C LYS A 8 -2.50 8.75 -17.94
N ILE A 9 -1.87 8.25 -16.89
CA ILE A 9 -1.98 8.82 -15.55
C ILE A 9 -0.96 9.96 -15.42
N LYS A 10 -1.40 11.17 -15.06
CA LYS A 10 -0.58 12.40 -14.99
C LYS A 10 0.53 12.34 -13.92
N ARG A 11 0.46 11.38 -13.01
CA ARG A 11 1.46 11.14 -11.96
C ARG A 11 1.80 9.66 -11.86
N ALA A 12 2.31 9.07 -12.94
CA ALA A 12 3.07 7.84 -12.81
C ALA A 12 4.19 8.07 -11.77
N ASN A 13 4.25 7.23 -10.73
CA ASN A 13 5.28 7.15 -9.68
C ASN A 13 5.10 7.97 -8.38
N LYS A 14 3.89 8.34 -7.96
CA LYS A 14 3.66 8.69 -6.55
C LYS A 14 2.48 7.93 -5.97
N VAL A 15 2.80 6.78 -5.39
CA VAL A 15 2.44 6.40 -4.01
C VAL A 15 1.18 7.13 -3.52
N TYR A 16 0.04 6.50 -3.72
CA TYR A 16 -1.22 6.91 -3.10
C TYR A 16 -1.26 6.36 -1.68
N HIS A 17 -1.30 7.23 -0.67
CA HIS A 17 -1.21 6.91 0.74
C HIS A 17 -2.57 6.50 1.33
N ALA A 18 -2.60 5.29 1.90
CA ALA A 18 -3.73 4.83 2.67
C ALA A 18 -3.91 5.62 3.99
N GLY A 19 -5.00 6.37 4.09
CA GLY A 19 -5.72 6.66 5.34
C GLY A 19 -5.17 7.77 6.25
N PHE A 20 -6.00 8.78 6.50
CA PHE A 20 -6.00 9.56 7.74
C PHE A 20 -7.42 9.50 8.30
N LEU A 21 -7.67 8.69 9.34
CA LEU A 21 -8.81 8.80 10.27
C LEU A 21 -8.81 7.64 11.27
N SER A 22 -8.09 7.80 12.38
CA SER A 22 -8.51 7.25 13.68
C SER A 22 -7.85 8.09 14.78
N GLN A 23 -8.67 8.73 15.63
CA GLN A 23 -8.39 9.25 17.00
C GLN A 23 -9.23 10.49 17.41
N PHE A 24 -10.09 11.07 16.55
CA PHE A 24 -10.81 12.31 16.95
C PHE A 24 -12.13 12.12 17.75
N ARG A 25 -12.53 10.88 18.09
CA ARG A 25 -13.82 10.62 18.78
C ARG A 25 -13.73 10.46 20.30
N LEU A 26 -12.54 10.43 20.91
CA LEU A 26 -12.40 10.27 22.36
C LEU A 26 -12.28 11.61 23.14
N LEU A 27 -12.01 12.72 22.45
CA LEU A 27 -11.78 14.03 23.11
C LEU A 27 -13.02 14.96 23.11
N LEU A 28 -14.04 14.68 22.29
CA LEU A 28 -15.21 15.56 22.11
C LEU A 28 -16.35 15.32 23.11
N ARG A 29 -16.20 14.42 24.08
CA ARG A 29 -17.26 14.14 25.08
C ARG A 29 -17.14 14.95 26.39
N LYS A 30 -16.23 15.94 26.47
CA LYS A 30 -15.97 16.68 27.72
C LYS A 30 -16.02 18.21 27.65
N GLN A 31 -16.25 18.84 26.50
CA GLN A 31 -16.31 20.31 26.43
C GLN A 31 -17.35 20.83 25.44
N THR A 32 -18.62 20.79 25.83
CA THR A 32 -19.64 21.69 25.25
C THR A 32 -20.58 22.11 26.37
N GLY A 33 -20.07 22.91 27.31
CA GLY A 33 -20.90 23.66 28.24
C GLY A 33 -20.70 25.13 27.95
N LEU A 34 -21.62 25.74 27.18
CA LEU A 34 -22.21 27.07 27.41
C LEU A 34 -22.94 27.62 26.18
N SER A 35 -23.90 28.47 26.49
CA SER A 35 -25.09 28.87 25.73
C SER A 35 -25.04 30.33 25.24
N ALA A 36 -25.79 30.56 24.15
CA ALA A 36 -26.62 31.73 23.82
C ALA A 36 -26.01 33.15 23.76
N GLY A 37 -26.28 33.85 22.65
CA GLY A 37 -26.23 35.31 22.56
C GLY A 37 -26.24 35.84 21.12
N SER A 38 -27.26 36.65 20.80
CA SER A 38 -27.64 37.19 19.48
C SER A 38 -26.62 38.13 18.82
N GLN A 39 -26.46 38.03 17.49
CA GLN A 39 -26.46 39.14 16.50
C GLN A 39 -25.87 38.64 15.15
N VAL A 40 -26.73 38.33 14.18
CA VAL A 40 -26.34 37.93 12.80
C VAL A 40 -27.14 38.73 11.76
N GLN A 41 -27.24 40.05 11.89
CA GLN A 41 -28.06 40.82 10.94
C GLN A 41 -27.40 42.02 10.25
N ASP A 42 -26.18 42.41 10.59
CA ASP A 42 -25.58 43.64 10.01
C ASP A 42 -24.29 43.44 9.18
N LEU A 43 -24.04 42.25 8.61
CA LEU A 43 -22.80 41.97 7.86
C LEU A 43 -22.96 41.73 6.35
N LEU A 44 -24.08 42.16 5.76
CA LEU A 44 -24.38 41.97 4.34
C LEU A 44 -24.25 43.22 3.44
N GLU A 45 -23.69 44.33 3.92
CA GLU A 45 -23.62 45.58 3.12
C GLU A 45 -22.25 46.00 2.56
N VAL A 46 -21.16 45.21 2.71
CA VAL A 46 -19.80 45.68 2.34
C VAL A 46 -19.09 44.84 1.26
N THR A 47 -19.81 44.28 0.28
CA THR A 47 -19.18 43.57 -0.87
C THR A 47 -19.62 44.06 -2.26
N LYS A 48 -19.74 45.37 -2.42
CA LYS A 48 -19.66 46.08 -3.71
C LYS A 48 -18.54 47.12 -3.54
N PRO A 49 -17.48 47.26 -4.35
CA PRO A 49 -17.16 46.70 -5.68
C PRO A 49 -15.68 46.25 -5.87
N LEU A 50 -15.39 45.10 -6.50
CA LEU A 50 -14.10 44.85 -7.18
C LEU A 50 -14.33 43.93 -8.40
N LEU A 51 -15.18 44.40 -9.30
CA LEU A 51 -15.22 44.01 -10.71
C LEU A 51 -14.75 45.25 -11.50
N PHE A 52 -13.89 45.01 -12.50
CA PHE A 52 -13.27 45.94 -13.47
C PHE A 52 -11.88 46.51 -13.14
N SER A 53 -10.83 45.95 -13.79
CA SER A 53 -10.23 46.58 -14.98
C SER A 53 -9.37 45.56 -15.76
N GLN A 54 -9.41 45.61 -17.09
CA GLN A 54 -8.61 44.81 -18.01
C GLN A 54 -7.27 45.51 -18.33
N SER A 55 -6.16 44.77 -18.55
CA SER A 55 -5.56 44.63 -19.90
C SER A 55 -4.22 43.87 -19.95
N SER A 56 -4.07 43.10 -21.03
CA SER A 56 -2.84 42.77 -21.78
C SER A 56 -1.90 41.59 -21.37
N ARG A 57 -1.96 40.56 -22.25
CA ARG A 57 -0.90 39.69 -22.83
C ARG A 57 -0.06 38.73 -21.95
N THR A 58 -0.09 37.45 -22.40
CA THR A 58 0.79 36.26 -22.18
C THR A 58 0.31 35.16 -21.20
N PRO A 59 0.54 33.86 -21.52
CA PRO A 59 -0.14 32.74 -20.89
C PRO A 59 0.76 32.01 -19.87
N SER A 60 0.63 32.34 -18.58
CA SER A 60 1.23 31.53 -17.49
C SER A 60 0.53 31.71 -16.13
N LEU A 61 -0.68 32.27 -16.09
CA LEU A 61 -1.26 32.86 -14.87
C LEU A 61 -2.37 32.08 -14.17
N ILE A 62 -2.63 30.82 -14.53
CA ILE A 62 -3.69 30.02 -13.87
C ILE A 62 -3.22 29.43 -12.53
N SER A 63 -1.92 29.15 -12.36
CA SER A 63 -1.38 28.65 -11.08
C SER A 63 -1.21 29.77 -10.04
N LEU A 64 -0.94 31.01 -10.48
CA LEU A 64 -0.77 32.15 -9.57
C LEU A 64 -2.12 32.72 -9.12
N HIS A 65 -3.14 32.76 -9.98
CA HIS A 65 -4.48 33.23 -9.58
C HIS A 65 -5.12 32.35 -8.50
N SER A 66 -4.95 31.02 -8.57
CA SER A 66 -5.48 30.12 -7.54
C SER A 66 -4.75 30.27 -6.19
N ARG A 67 -3.43 30.50 -6.22
CA ARG A 67 -2.65 30.80 -5.01
C ARG A 67 -3.01 32.18 -4.44
N PHE A 68 -3.17 33.20 -5.29
CA PHE A 68 -3.48 34.57 -4.88
C PHE A 68 -4.91 34.70 -4.31
N LEU A 69 -5.91 34.06 -4.91
CA LEU A 69 -7.26 33.96 -4.34
C LEU A 69 -7.26 33.26 -2.98
N CYS A 70 -6.44 32.22 -2.81
CA CYS A 70 -6.32 31.52 -1.54
C CYS A 70 -5.64 32.40 -0.46
N THR A 71 -4.59 33.15 -0.83
CA THR A 71 -3.90 34.07 0.10
C THR A 71 -4.79 35.24 0.52
N VAL A 72 -5.55 35.84 -0.42
CA VAL A 72 -6.48 36.94 -0.12
C VAL A 72 -7.64 36.45 0.74
N PHE A 73 -8.18 35.25 0.48
CA PHE A 73 -9.25 34.65 1.29
C PHE A 73 -8.79 34.39 2.74
N VAL A 74 -7.55 33.90 2.91
CA VAL A 74 -6.94 33.69 4.24
C VAL A 74 -6.69 35.02 4.97
N ALA A 75 -6.30 36.08 4.25
CA ALA A 75 -6.10 37.41 4.84
C ALA A 75 -7.42 38.04 5.32
N VAL A 76 -8.51 37.89 4.55
CA VAL A 76 -9.85 38.35 4.92
C VAL A 76 -10.38 37.61 6.14
N LEU A 77 -10.14 36.29 6.22
CA LEU A 77 -10.50 35.48 7.39
C LEU A 77 -9.71 35.88 8.65
N LYS A 78 -8.41 36.19 8.53
CA LYS A 78 -7.60 36.69 9.65
C LYS A 78 -8.04 38.06 10.15
N ALA A 79 -8.41 38.96 9.25
CA ALA A 79 -8.94 40.28 9.61
C ALA A 79 -10.29 40.15 10.33
N ALA A 80 -11.18 39.27 9.86
CA ALA A 80 -12.42 38.95 10.55
C ALA A 80 -12.17 38.35 11.95
N GLN A 81 -11.15 37.51 12.10
CA GLN A 81 -10.80 36.89 13.38
C GLN A 81 -10.27 37.89 14.43
N ALA A 82 -9.56 38.93 13.98
CA ALA A 82 -9.08 40.01 14.85
C ALA A 82 -10.20 40.97 15.30
N LEU A 83 -11.26 41.12 14.49
CA LEU A 83 -12.37 42.03 14.75
C LEU A 83 -13.51 41.39 15.58
N PHE A 84 -13.74 40.09 15.45
CA PHE A 84 -14.90 39.42 16.06
C PHE A 84 -14.58 38.53 17.27
N GLY A 85 -13.32 38.46 17.72
CA GLY A 85 -12.96 37.84 19.00
C GLY A 85 -13.44 36.40 19.19
N VAL A 86 -13.62 35.64 18.10
CA VAL A 86 -14.12 34.26 18.17
C VAL A 86 -12.96 33.33 18.54
N LEU A 87 -13.00 32.82 19.77
CA LEU A 87 -12.15 31.74 20.25
C LEU A 87 -12.46 30.43 19.52
N ALA A 88 -11.78 30.22 18.40
CA ALA A 88 -11.37 28.89 17.93
C ALA A 88 -10.06 29.05 17.12
N PRO A 89 -9.02 28.23 17.37
CA PRO A 89 -7.74 28.36 16.69
C PRO A 89 -7.92 28.08 15.19
N VAL A 90 -7.51 29.03 14.35
CA VAL A 90 -7.36 28.84 12.89
C VAL A 90 -6.04 28.09 12.64
N GLU A 91 -6.01 26.83 13.08
CA GLU A 91 -4.98 25.85 12.72
C GLU A 91 -5.56 24.62 12.00
N ASN A 92 -6.84 24.63 11.64
CA ASN A 92 -7.45 23.55 10.86
C ASN A 92 -8.17 24.07 9.60
N LEU A 93 -7.41 24.73 8.73
CA LEU A 93 -7.65 24.64 7.28
C LEU A 93 -6.70 23.60 6.66
N ALA A 94 -6.57 22.44 7.31
CA ALA A 94 -6.32 21.23 6.55
C ALA A 94 -7.59 21.02 5.71
N CYS A 95 -7.47 21.15 4.39
CA CYS A 95 -8.56 20.93 3.46
C CYS A 95 -9.27 19.61 3.83
N PRO A 96 -10.56 19.62 4.23
CA PRO A 96 -11.33 18.39 4.51
C PRO A 96 -11.52 17.51 3.26
N ARG A 97 -10.90 17.93 2.13
CA ARG A 97 -10.97 17.37 0.79
C ARG A 97 -9.62 16.94 0.23
N CYS A 98 -8.63 16.66 1.07
CA CYS A 98 -7.45 15.94 0.59
C CYS A 98 -7.79 14.45 0.36
N TRP A 99 -8.87 14.18 -0.38
CA TRP A 99 -9.02 12.89 -1.04
C TRP A 99 -7.91 12.83 -2.07
N GLU A 100 -7.15 11.75 -2.05
CA GLU A 100 -6.18 11.55 -3.10
C GLU A 100 -6.95 11.41 -4.43
N MET A 101 -6.65 12.29 -5.38
CA MET A 101 -7.27 12.32 -6.70
C MET A 101 -6.34 11.64 -7.70
N LEU A 102 -6.83 10.58 -8.34
CA LEU A 102 -6.16 9.97 -9.48
C LEU A 102 -6.51 10.79 -10.72
N SER A 103 -5.53 11.45 -11.32
CA SER A 103 -5.75 12.32 -12.49
C SER A 103 -4.94 11.87 -13.68
N GLY A 104 -5.48 12.11 -14.88
CA GLY A 104 -4.91 11.62 -16.11
C GLY A 104 -5.59 12.16 -17.35
N VAL A 105 -5.29 11.52 -18.47
CA VAL A 105 -5.98 11.70 -19.74
C VAL A 105 -6.27 10.32 -20.36
N VAL A 106 -7.47 10.13 -20.87
CA VAL A 106 -7.79 9.06 -21.81
C VAL A 106 -7.45 9.57 -23.20
N VAL A 107 -6.70 8.80 -23.96
CA VAL A 107 -6.24 9.18 -25.31
C VAL A 107 -6.93 8.27 -26.32
N LEU A 108 -7.76 8.87 -27.17
CA LEU A 108 -8.30 8.23 -28.35
C LEU A 108 -7.48 8.65 -29.57
N SER A 109 -7.08 7.70 -30.41
CA SER A 109 -6.43 7.98 -31.69
C SER A 109 -7.13 7.22 -32.80
N SER A 110 -7.53 7.93 -33.87
CA SER A 110 -8.12 7.33 -35.06
C SER A 110 -7.71 8.09 -36.32
N ARG A 111 -7.71 7.41 -37.47
CA ARG A 111 -7.49 8.06 -38.78
C ARG A 111 -8.73 8.80 -39.27
N ASP A 112 -9.90 8.26 -38.94
CA ASP A 112 -11.20 8.77 -39.36
C ASP A 112 -12.02 9.21 -38.14
N SER A 113 -13.10 9.93 -38.39
CA SER A 113 -14.04 10.27 -37.32
C SER A 113 -14.77 9.02 -36.80
N VAL A 114 -14.92 8.89 -35.48
CA VAL A 114 -15.47 7.68 -34.84
C VAL A 114 -16.76 7.98 -34.11
N GLN A 115 -17.86 7.33 -34.50
CA GLN A 115 -19.10 7.32 -33.72
C GLN A 115 -18.98 6.40 -32.50
N HIS A 116 -19.56 6.83 -31.38
CA HIS A 116 -19.54 6.10 -30.12
C HIS A 116 -20.84 6.31 -29.32
N GLN A 117 -21.17 5.34 -28.49
CA GLN A 117 -22.31 5.34 -27.56
C GLN A 117 -21.89 5.73 -26.14
N GLY A 118 -20.86 6.56 -26.04
CA GLY A 118 -20.28 7.06 -24.80
C GLY A 118 -18.94 6.43 -24.44
N VAL A 119 -18.25 7.08 -23.52
CA VAL A 119 -16.97 6.66 -22.94
C VAL A 119 -17.11 6.70 -21.42
N SER A 120 -16.80 5.59 -20.77
CA SER A 120 -16.79 5.47 -19.31
C SER A 120 -15.41 5.10 -18.80
N LEU A 121 -15.09 5.55 -17.59
CA LEU A 121 -13.90 5.15 -16.86
C LEU A 121 -14.33 4.57 -15.53
N THR A 122 -13.86 3.37 -15.25
CA THR A 122 -14.15 2.63 -14.01
C THR A 122 -12.85 2.46 -13.23
N MET A 123 -12.88 2.79 -11.95
CA MET A 123 -11.80 2.53 -11.01
C MET A 123 -12.20 1.37 -10.10
N GLU A 124 -11.38 0.34 -10.06
CA GLU A 124 -11.58 -0.85 -9.26
C GLU A 124 -10.39 -1.06 -8.34
N GLY A 125 -10.66 -1.43 -7.09
CA GLY A 125 -9.67 -1.88 -6.13
C GLY A 125 -10.17 -3.15 -5.48
N THR A 126 -9.42 -4.23 -5.53
CA THR A 126 -9.88 -5.56 -5.09
C THR A 126 -8.78 -6.29 -4.33
N VAL A 127 -9.15 -6.96 -3.24
CA VAL A 127 -8.33 -8.04 -2.65
C VAL A 127 -8.89 -9.36 -3.14
N ASN A 128 -8.10 -10.06 -3.96
CA ASN A 128 -8.34 -11.42 -4.35
C ASN A 128 -7.60 -12.33 -3.37
N LEU A 129 -8.33 -13.31 -2.82
CA LEU A 129 -7.78 -14.31 -1.93
C LEU A 129 -7.90 -15.65 -2.66
N GLN A 130 -6.78 -16.36 -2.77
CA GLN A 130 -6.69 -17.66 -3.45
C GLN A 130 -6.03 -18.66 -2.50
N LEU A 131 -6.44 -19.91 -2.58
CA LEU A 131 -5.92 -21.00 -1.75
C LEU A 131 -4.91 -21.85 -2.54
N SER A 132 -4.00 -22.51 -1.81
CA SER A 132 -2.98 -23.37 -2.41
C SER A 132 -3.52 -24.71 -2.88
N ALA A 133 -3.00 -25.20 -4.00
CA ALA A 133 -3.26 -26.56 -4.47
C ALA A 133 -2.98 -27.64 -3.38
N LYS A 134 -2.03 -27.37 -2.47
CA LYS A 134 -1.64 -28.27 -1.37
C LYS A 134 -2.71 -28.37 -0.27
N SER A 135 -3.61 -27.40 -0.18
CA SER A 135 -4.73 -27.36 0.78
C SER A 135 -6.08 -27.73 0.14
N VAL A 136 -6.10 -28.14 -1.14
CA VAL A 136 -7.32 -28.52 -1.91
C VAL A 136 -8.03 -29.73 -1.32
N GLY A 137 -7.34 -30.65 -0.65
CA GLY A 137 -7.95 -31.88 -0.10
C GLY A 137 -8.68 -31.71 1.24
N VAL A 138 -8.45 -30.62 1.98
CA VAL A 138 -9.04 -30.42 3.32
C VAL A 138 -10.17 -29.38 3.30
N PHE A 139 -10.22 -28.52 2.27
CA PHE A 139 -11.07 -27.33 2.26
C PHE A 139 -11.74 -27.07 0.89
N GLU A 140 -12.29 -28.11 0.27
CA GLU A 140 -12.98 -28.03 -1.04
C GLU A 140 -14.18 -27.05 -1.02
N ALA A 141 -14.86 -26.91 0.13
CA ALA A 141 -15.94 -25.94 0.33
C ALA A 141 -15.45 -24.46 0.35
N PHE A 142 -14.19 -24.21 0.70
CA PHE A 142 -13.66 -22.85 0.87
C PHE A 142 -13.38 -22.17 -0.46
N TYR A 143 -12.96 -22.93 -1.47
CA TYR A 143 -12.63 -22.42 -2.81
C TYR A 143 -13.78 -21.66 -3.45
N ASN A 144 -15.01 -22.14 -3.26
CA ASN A 144 -16.22 -21.53 -3.83
C ASN A 144 -16.78 -20.38 -2.97
N SER A 145 -16.33 -20.26 -1.72
CA SER A 145 -16.86 -19.31 -0.73
C SER A 145 -16.05 -18.01 -0.63
N VAL A 146 -14.77 -18.02 -1.02
CA VAL A 146 -13.90 -16.84 -0.90
C VAL A 146 -14.15 -15.86 -2.04
N LYS A 147 -15.05 -14.91 -1.80
CA LYS A 147 -15.35 -13.83 -2.74
C LYS A 147 -14.28 -12.72 -2.67
N PRO A 148 -13.87 -12.15 -3.82
CA PRO A 148 -13.02 -10.97 -3.84
C PRO A 148 -13.57 -9.82 -2.97
N ILE A 149 -12.70 -9.23 -2.16
CA ILE A 149 -13.05 -8.09 -1.32
C ILE A 149 -12.91 -6.82 -2.15
N GLN A 150 -14.04 -6.28 -2.63
CA GLN A 150 -14.04 -5.02 -3.39
C GLN A 150 -13.81 -3.81 -2.46
N ILE A 151 -12.66 -3.15 -2.57
CA ILE A 151 -12.26 -1.95 -1.81
C ILE A 151 -12.84 -0.69 -2.46
N ILE A 152 -12.62 -0.55 -3.77
CA ILE A 152 -13.11 0.55 -4.59
C ILE A 152 -13.87 -0.05 -5.77
N ASN A 153 -15.00 0.55 -6.10
CA ASN A 153 -15.61 0.39 -7.41
C ASN A 153 -16.45 1.61 -7.66
N SER A 154 -16.01 2.42 -8.61
CA SER A 154 -16.66 3.65 -9.01
C SER A 154 -16.50 3.80 -10.51
N THR A 155 -17.54 4.31 -11.17
CA THR A 155 -17.54 4.56 -12.61
C THR A 155 -17.96 6.01 -12.84
N ILE A 156 -17.25 6.68 -13.74
CA ILE A 156 -17.62 8.00 -14.25
C ILE A 156 -17.90 7.91 -15.74
N GLU A 157 -18.99 8.55 -16.16
CA GLU A 157 -19.22 8.82 -17.58
C GLU A 157 -18.33 10.00 -17.98
N MET A 158 -17.37 9.75 -18.87
CA MET A 158 -16.45 10.78 -19.34
C MET A 158 -17.03 11.57 -20.51
N VAL A 159 -17.71 10.87 -21.42
CA VAL A 159 -18.28 11.46 -22.64
C VAL A 159 -19.59 10.76 -22.97
N LYS A 160 -20.63 11.55 -23.24
CA LYS A 160 -21.93 11.08 -23.73
C LYS A 160 -21.83 10.50 -25.15
N PRO A 161 -22.85 9.77 -25.65
CA PRO A 161 -22.91 9.35 -27.04
C PRO A 161 -22.65 10.49 -28.02
N GLY A 162 -21.88 10.23 -29.07
CA GLY A 162 -21.43 11.27 -29.98
C GLY A 162 -20.46 10.78 -31.06
N LYS A 163 -19.66 11.72 -31.57
CA LYS A 163 -18.69 11.49 -32.64
C LYS A 163 -17.39 12.21 -32.31
N PHE A 164 -16.29 11.46 -32.30
CA PHE A 164 -14.94 12.02 -32.18
C PHE A 164 -14.39 12.39 -33.57
N PRO A 165 -13.64 13.51 -33.70
CA PRO A 165 -12.95 13.85 -34.94
C PRO A 165 -11.83 12.86 -35.25
N SER A 166 -11.34 12.88 -36.48
CA SER A 166 -10.10 12.18 -36.84
C SER A 166 -8.91 12.79 -36.10
N GLY A 167 -7.85 11.99 -35.95
CA GLY A 167 -6.65 12.36 -35.21
C GLY A 167 -6.72 11.92 -33.75
N LYS A 168 -6.15 12.75 -32.87
CA LYS A 168 -5.96 12.44 -31.45
C LYS A 168 -6.91 13.29 -30.61
N THR A 169 -7.72 12.65 -29.80
CA THR A 169 -8.57 13.31 -28.79
C THR A 169 -8.06 12.93 -27.40
N GLU A 170 -7.87 13.92 -26.53
CA GLU A 170 -7.49 13.72 -25.13
C GLU A 170 -8.66 14.14 -24.23
N ILE A 171 -9.09 13.24 -23.36
CA ILE A 171 -10.20 13.48 -22.43
C ILE A 171 -9.61 13.44 -21.02
N PRO A 172 -9.48 14.59 -20.34
CA PRO A 172 -8.94 14.64 -18.99
C PRO A 172 -9.91 13.96 -18.01
N PHE A 173 -9.35 13.31 -16.99
CA PHE A 173 -10.13 12.79 -15.88
C PHE A 173 -9.50 13.16 -14.53
N GLU A 174 -10.36 13.28 -13.54
CA GLU A 174 -10.01 13.31 -12.13
C GLU A 174 -10.93 12.34 -11.39
N PHE A 175 -10.34 11.34 -10.75
CA PHE A 175 -11.04 10.22 -10.15
C PHE A 175 -10.74 10.19 -8.65
N PRO A 176 -11.71 10.46 -7.77
CA PRO A 176 -11.48 10.42 -6.33
C PRO A 176 -11.29 8.99 -5.84
N LEU A 177 -10.22 8.73 -5.06
CA LEU A 177 -9.96 7.46 -4.39
C LEU A 177 -10.91 7.26 -3.20
N HIS A 178 -12.19 7.05 -3.48
CA HIS A 178 -13.22 6.79 -2.49
C HIS A 178 -13.36 5.29 -2.22
N VAL A 179 -12.96 4.88 -1.02
CA VAL A 179 -13.20 3.54 -0.50
C VAL A 179 -14.69 3.31 -0.23
N LYS A 180 -15.17 2.08 -0.45
CA LYS A 180 -16.55 1.71 -0.12
C LYS A 180 -16.71 1.45 1.38
N GLY A 181 -17.70 2.09 2.00
CA GLY A 181 -18.10 1.84 3.39
C GLY A 181 -16.97 2.12 4.38
N ASN A 182 -16.74 1.19 5.31
CA ASN A 182 -15.72 1.30 6.36
C ASN A 182 -14.38 0.63 5.98
N LYS A 183 -14.12 0.42 4.69
CA LYS A 183 -12.87 -0.20 4.21
C LYS A 183 -11.73 0.82 4.20
N VAL A 184 -10.50 0.30 4.19
CA VAL A 184 -9.28 1.09 4.03
C VAL A 184 -8.60 0.74 2.70
N LEU A 185 -7.77 1.65 2.19
CA LEU A 185 -6.85 1.32 1.11
C LEU A 185 -5.72 0.46 1.67
N TYR A 186 -5.27 -0.52 0.90
CA TYR A 186 -4.10 -1.33 1.22
C TYR A 186 -3.01 -1.01 0.18
N GLU A 187 -1.77 -1.29 0.53
CA GLU A 187 -0.67 -1.28 -0.44
C GLU A 187 -0.93 -2.32 -1.51
N THR A 188 -0.71 -1.96 -2.78
CA THR A 188 -0.73 -2.91 -3.89
C THR A 188 0.27 -4.01 -3.58
N TYR A 189 -0.17 -5.25 -3.69
CA TYR A 189 0.62 -6.40 -3.31
C TYR A 189 0.22 -7.59 -4.17
N HIS A 190 1.22 -8.26 -4.75
CA HIS A 190 1.01 -9.41 -5.62
C HIS A 190 1.68 -10.64 -4.99
N GLY A 191 0.89 -11.36 -4.22
CA GLY A 191 1.25 -12.63 -3.61
C GLY A 191 0.76 -13.83 -4.39
N VAL A 192 1.01 -15.02 -3.82
CA VAL A 192 0.47 -16.28 -4.35
C VAL A 192 -0.96 -16.45 -3.84
N PHE A 193 -1.21 -16.14 -2.57
CA PHE A 193 -2.51 -16.35 -1.91
C PHE A 193 -3.29 -15.07 -1.68
N VAL A 194 -2.59 -13.94 -1.53
CA VAL A 194 -3.22 -12.62 -1.39
C VAL A 194 -2.79 -11.75 -2.57
N ASN A 195 -3.74 -11.17 -3.28
CA ASN A 195 -3.47 -10.23 -4.36
C ASN A 195 -4.34 -8.97 -4.19
N ILE A 196 -3.69 -7.85 -3.91
CA ILE A 196 -4.29 -6.53 -3.75
C ILE A 196 -3.95 -5.72 -4.99
N GLN A 197 -4.96 -5.43 -5.80
CA GLN A 197 -4.79 -4.79 -7.10
C GLN A 197 -5.75 -3.61 -7.29
N TYR A 198 -5.26 -2.57 -7.96
CA TYR A 198 -6.01 -1.37 -8.29
C TYR A 198 -5.89 -1.06 -9.79
N THR A 199 -7.03 -0.93 -10.48
CA THR A 199 -7.05 -0.71 -11.93
C THR A 199 -7.98 0.42 -12.34
N LEU A 200 -7.63 1.07 -13.45
CA LEU A 200 -8.52 1.89 -14.24
C LEU A 200 -8.88 1.14 -15.51
N ARG A 201 -10.16 1.06 -15.80
CA ARG A 201 -10.71 0.48 -17.02
C ARG A 201 -11.49 1.54 -17.78
N CYS A 202 -11.05 1.89 -18.97
CA CYS A 202 -11.78 2.75 -19.88
C CYS A 202 -12.50 1.90 -20.93
N ASP A 203 -13.80 2.11 -21.06
CA ASP A 203 -14.64 1.45 -22.05
C ASP A 203 -15.24 2.53 -22.97
N MET A 204 -15.08 2.33 -24.29
CA MET A 204 -15.71 3.11 -25.34
C MET A 204 -16.64 2.20 -26.12
N ARG A 205 -17.94 2.41 -25.93
CA ARG A 205 -18.99 1.70 -26.67
C ARG A 205 -19.08 2.25 -28.09
N ARG A 206 -19.08 1.39 -29.10
CA ARG A 206 -19.16 1.78 -30.51
C ARG A 206 -20.53 1.41 -31.08
N SER A 207 -20.76 1.72 -32.35
CA SER A 207 -21.97 1.31 -33.05
C SER A 207 -22.05 -0.21 -33.16
N LEU A 208 -23.26 -0.75 -33.35
CA LEU A 208 -23.56 -2.20 -33.30
C LEU A 208 -22.69 -3.09 -34.21
N LEU A 209 -22.12 -2.52 -35.28
CA LEU A 209 -21.28 -3.24 -36.24
C LEU A 209 -19.78 -3.19 -35.90
N ALA A 210 -19.37 -2.38 -34.94
CA ALA A 210 -17.98 -2.19 -34.56
C ALA A 210 -17.73 -2.71 -33.14
N LYS A 211 -16.63 -3.47 -32.96
CA LYS A 211 -16.21 -3.94 -31.65
C LYS A 211 -15.88 -2.77 -30.72
N ASP A 212 -16.44 -2.78 -29.51
CA ASP A 212 -16.11 -1.85 -28.43
C ASP A 212 -14.61 -1.85 -28.13
N LEU A 213 -14.12 -0.70 -27.67
CA LEU A 213 -12.74 -0.56 -27.25
C LEU A 213 -12.67 -0.54 -25.73
N THR A 214 -11.83 -1.39 -25.17
CA THR A 214 -11.55 -1.41 -23.73
C THR A 214 -10.05 -1.30 -23.53
N LYS A 215 -9.65 -0.46 -22.58
CA LYS A 215 -8.27 -0.38 -22.10
C LYS A 215 -8.27 -0.46 -20.58
N THR A 216 -7.43 -1.32 -20.04
CA THR A 216 -7.19 -1.41 -18.59
C THR A 216 -5.74 -1.03 -18.30
N CYS A 217 -5.50 -0.28 -17.23
CA CYS A 217 -4.18 -0.07 -16.66
C CYS A 217 -4.21 -0.22 -15.15
N GLU A 218 -3.19 -0.86 -14.59
CA GLU A 218 -2.97 -0.91 -13.16
C GLU A 218 -2.30 0.37 -12.67
N PHE A 219 -2.61 0.75 -11.43
CA PHE A 219 -1.87 1.77 -10.70
C PHE A 219 -1.51 1.26 -9.31
N ILE A 220 -0.41 1.76 -8.78
CA ILE A 220 0.17 1.27 -7.52
C ILE A 220 -0.24 2.19 -6.37
N VAL A 221 -0.84 1.61 -5.35
CA VAL A 221 -1.13 2.24 -4.05
C VAL A 221 -0.03 1.82 -3.10
N HIS A 222 0.52 2.75 -2.32
CA HIS A 222 1.59 2.47 -1.36
C HIS A 222 1.15 2.98 0.01
N SER A 223 1.45 2.24 1.07
CA SER A 223 1.09 2.70 2.42
C SER A 223 1.70 4.06 2.73
N ALA A 224 0.97 4.88 3.50
CA ALA A 224 1.57 5.98 4.22
C ALA A 224 2.76 5.48 5.05
N PRO A 225 3.85 6.26 5.16
CA PRO A 225 4.82 6.02 6.20
C PRO A 225 4.12 5.86 7.55
N GLN A 226 4.38 4.75 8.22
CA GLN A 226 3.77 4.47 9.51
C GLN A 226 4.33 5.47 10.51
N LYS A 227 3.45 6.27 11.12
CA LYS A 227 3.86 7.30 12.10
C LYS A 227 4.22 6.64 13.42
N GLY A 228 5.49 6.73 13.79
CA GLY A 228 6.01 6.28 15.08
C GLY A 228 7.52 6.07 15.01
N LYS A 229 8.23 6.28 16.12
CA LYS A 229 9.61 5.78 16.21
C LYS A 229 9.50 4.26 16.25
N LEU A 230 10.14 3.56 15.31
CA LEU A 230 10.31 2.12 15.44
C LEU A 230 11.11 1.87 16.71
N THR A 231 10.49 1.16 17.64
CA THR A 231 11.18 0.64 18.80
C THR A 231 12.03 -0.53 18.33
N PRO A 232 13.36 -0.45 18.44
CA PRO A 232 14.23 -1.60 18.15
C PRO A 232 13.73 -2.81 18.93
N SER A 233 13.67 -3.97 18.28
CA SER A 233 13.35 -5.24 18.94
C SER A 233 14.48 -6.23 18.72
N PRO A 234 15.65 -6.01 19.36
CA PRO A 234 16.78 -6.92 19.23
C PRO A 234 16.43 -8.29 19.81
N VAL A 235 16.97 -9.35 19.22
CA VAL A 235 16.70 -10.73 19.62
C VAL A 235 18.00 -11.50 19.69
N ASP A 236 18.38 -11.90 20.90
CA ASP A 236 19.40 -12.92 21.10
C ASP A 236 18.79 -14.30 20.91
N PHE A 237 19.56 -15.21 20.31
CA PHE A 237 19.12 -16.59 20.09
C PHE A 237 20.23 -17.59 20.36
N THR A 238 19.83 -18.82 20.68
CA THR A 238 20.72 -19.94 20.92
C THR A 238 20.10 -21.19 20.32
N ILE A 239 20.83 -21.81 19.40
CA ILE A 239 20.40 -22.99 18.66
C ILE A 239 21.20 -24.18 19.20
N THR A 240 20.50 -25.12 19.82
CA THR A 240 21.01 -26.42 20.26
C THR A 240 20.00 -27.50 19.86
N PRO A 241 20.38 -28.80 19.86
CA PRO A 241 19.44 -29.88 19.59
C PRO A 241 18.16 -29.83 20.46
N GLU A 242 18.25 -29.31 21.68
CA GLU A 242 17.14 -29.16 22.63
C GLU A 242 16.23 -27.98 22.31
N THR A 243 16.74 -26.89 21.72
CA THR A 243 15.93 -25.69 21.42
C THR A 243 15.17 -25.80 20.10
N LEU A 244 15.61 -26.65 19.16
CA LEU A 244 14.95 -26.81 17.87
C LEU A 244 13.48 -27.20 18.01
N GLN A 245 12.61 -26.68 17.14
CA GLN A 245 11.21 -27.09 17.08
C GLN A 245 11.02 -28.08 15.92
N ASN A 246 10.06 -29.00 16.02
CA ASN A 246 9.67 -29.93 14.94
C ASN A 246 10.71 -30.98 14.47
N VAL A 247 11.72 -31.30 15.26
CA VAL A 247 12.66 -32.41 14.98
C VAL A 247 12.13 -33.72 15.56
N LYS A 248 11.86 -34.71 14.70
CA LYS A 248 11.33 -36.03 15.11
C LYS A 248 12.38 -36.91 15.81
N GLU A 249 13.67 -36.76 15.47
CA GLU A 249 14.74 -37.65 15.93
C GLU A 249 15.93 -36.86 16.51
N ARG A 250 15.65 -36.06 17.55
CA ARG A 250 16.66 -35.19 18.19
C ARG A 250 17.90 -35.95 18.68
N ALA A 251 17.73 -37.20 19.09
CA ALA A 251 18.82 -38.04 19.58
C ALA A 251 19.86 -38.42 18.50
N LEU A 252 19.51 -38.28 17.22
CA LEU A 252 20.42 -38.54 16.10
C LEU A 252 21.17 -37.28 15.65
N LEU A 253 20.77 -36.11 16.13
CA LEU A 253 21.47 -34.87 15.79
C LEU A 253 22.84 -34.85 16.49
N PRO A 254 23.91 -34.44 15.78
CA PRO A 254 25.19 -34.15 16.41
C PRO A 254 25.01 -33.03 17.45
N LYS A 255 25.88 -32.98 18.47
CA LYS A 255 25.84 -31.85 19.40
C LYS A 255 26.40 -30.62 18.71
N PHE A 256 25.73 -29.50 18.91
CA PHE A 256 26.18 -28.20 18.44
C PHE A 256 25.64 -27.10 19.35
N LEU A 257 26.30 -25.95 19.30
CA LEU A 257 25.92 -24.73 19.98
C LEU A 257 26.22 -23.56 19.04
N ILE A 258 25.15 -22.91 18.60
CA ILE A 258 25.22 -21.70 17.78
C ILE A 258 24.54 -20.60 18.56
N ARG A 259 25.20 -19.46 18.69
CA ARG A 259 24.66 -18.27 19.33
C ARG A 259 24.58 -17.16 18.31
N GLY A 260 23.66 -16.24 18.49
CA GLY A 260 23.61 -15.07 17.64
C GLY A 260 22.65 -14.03 18.13
N HIS A 261 22.60 -12.94 17.38
CA HIS A 261 21.82 -11.77 17.68
C HIS A 261 21.30 -11.15 16.39
N LEU A 262 20.00 -10.90 16.32
CA LEU A 262 19.41 -10.01 15.32
C LEU A 262 19.24 -8.62 15.92
N SER A 263 19.70 -7.59 15.21
CA SER A 263 19.63 -6.20 15.68
C SER A 263 18.18 -5.72 15.87
N SER A 264 17.24 -6.23 15.06
CA SER A 264 15.81 -5.97 15.23
C SER A 264 14.96 -6.97 14.45
N THR A 265 13.79 -7.33 14.99
CA THR A 265 12.70 -8.00 14.26
C THR A 265 11.64 -7.04 13.71
N ASN A 266 11.55 -5.82 14.26
CA ASN A 266 10.83 -4.69 13.68
C ASN A 266 11.75 -4.00 12.67
N CYS A 267 11.55 -4.23 11.37
CA CYS A 267 12.48 -3.79 10.33
C CYS A 267 11.86 -2.75 9.40
N VAL A 268 12.63 -1.75 9.00
CA VAL A 268 12.27 -0.85 7.88
C VAL A 268 12.59 -1.58 6.58
N ILE A 269 11.63 -1.68 5.66
CA ILE A 269 11.79 -2.39 4.38
C ILE A 269 12.97 -1.86 3.55
N THR A 270 13.29 -0.58 3.67
CA THR A 270 14.40 0.04 2.94
C THR A 270 15.76 -0.15 3.58
N GLN A 271 15.83 -0.75 4.77
CA GLN A 271 17.06 -1.05 5.49
C GLN A 271 17.28 -2.56 5.56
N PRO A 272 18.53 -3.03 5.57
CA PRO A 272 18.82 -4.46 5.69
C PRO A 272 18.46 -4.99 7.08
N LEU A 273 18.09 -6.28 7.14
CA LEU A 273 18.16 -7.05 8.37
C LEU A 273 19.63 -7.24 8.74
N THR A 274 20.01 -6.87 9.96
CA THR A 274 21.38 -6.97 10.45
C THR A 274 21.47 -7.82 11.72
N GLY A 275 22.65 -8.37 11.97
CA GLY A 275 22.94 -9.16 13.16
C GLY A 275 24.28 -9.87 13.03
N GLU A 276 24.49 -10.84 13.89
CA GLU A 276 25.65 -11.73 13.83
C GLU A 276 25.32 -13.10 14.41
N LEU A 277 26.09 -14.11 14.04
CA LEU A 277 26.05 -15.44 14.64
C LEU A 277 27.46 -16.01 14.80
N VAL A 278 27.64 -16.84 15.81
CA VAL A 278 28.87 -17.51 16.15
C VAL A 278 28.58 -18.99 16.36
N VAL A 279 29.38 -19.85 15.73
CA VAL A 279 29.39 -21.27 16.03
C VAL A 279 30.36 -21.50 17.17
N GLU A 280 29.86 -21.73 18.37
CA GLU A 280 30.69 -22.00 19.56
C GLU A 280 31.25 -23.42 19.50
N HIS A 281 30.40 -24.38 19.12
CA HIS A 281 30.74 -25.80 19.10
C HIS A 281 29.86 -26.54 18.09
N SER A 282 30.41 -27.56 17.43
CA SER A 282 29.67 -28.51 16.59
C SER A 282 30.49 -29.78 16.40
N ASP A 283 29.91 -30.94 16.76
CA ASP A 283 30.48 -32.28 16.59
C ASP A 283 30.50 -32.72 15.11
N ALA A 284 29.61 -32.16 14.29
CA ALA A 284 29.62 -32.34 12.85
C ALA A 284 30.14 -31.09 12.16
N ALA A 285 30.84 -31.29 11.04
CA ALA A 285 31.26 -30.19 10.18
C ALA A 285 30.02 -29.46 9.63
N ILE A 286 30.09 -28.13 9.56
CA ILE A 286 29.09 -27.30 8.89
C ILE A 286 29.39 -27.29 7.39
N ARG A 287 28.36 -27.43 6.57
CA ARG A 287 28.46 -27.32 5.11
C ARG A 287 28.12 -25.90 4.65
N SER A 288 27.03 -25.34 5.14
CA SER A 288 26.63 -23.97 4.85
C SER A 288 25.84 -23.38 6.01
N ILE A 289 25.88 -22.05 6.11
CA ILE A 289 24.93 -21.27 6.89
C ILE A 289 24.23 -20.33 5.92
N GLU A 290 22.92 -20.41 5.92
CA GLU A 290 22.02 -19.74 5.00
C GLU A 290 21.02 -18.88 5.79
N LEU A 291 20.59 -17.80 5.16
CA LEU A 291 19.54 -16.93 5.66
C LEU A 291 18.44 -16.84 4.62
N GLN A 292 17.24 -17.24 5.01
CA GLN A 292 16.08 -17.27 4.13
C GLN A 292 15.08 -16.19 4.54
N LEU A 293 14.62 -15.39 3.59
CA LEU A 293 13.45 -14.54 3.75
C LEU A 293 12.24 -15.31 3.25
N VAL A 294 11.28 -15.51 4.14
CA VAL A 294 10.05 -16.22 3.87
C VAL A 294 8.88 -15.26 4.00
N ARG A 295 7.95 -15.36 3.06
CA ARG A 295 6.66 -14.70 3.12
C ARG A 295 5.63 -15.67 3.64
N VAL A 296 4.82 -15.23 4.58
CA VAL A 296 3.72 -16.01 5.12
C VAL A 296 2.43 -15.31 4.77
N GLU A 297 1.61 -15.97 3.97
CA GLU A 297 0.30 -15.45 3.58
C GLU A 297 -0.77 -16.27 4.29
N THR A 298 -1.67 -15.55 4.97
CA THR A 298 -2.84 -16.16 5.58
C THR A 298 -4.08 -15.62 4.90
N CYS A 299 -4.98 -16.50 4.48
CA CYS A 299 -6.30 -16.13 3.97
C CYS A 299 -7.36 -16.90 4.74
N GLY A 300 -8.46 -16.23 5.10
CA GLY A 300 -9.53 -16.84 5.88
C GLY A 300 -10.90 -16.26 5.58
N CYS A 301 -11.89 -17.04 5.99
CA CYS A 301 -13.30 -16.68 5.99
C CYS A 301 -13.93 -17.16 7.31
N ALA A 302 -15.25 -17.04 7.44
CA ALA A 302 -15.98 -17.46 8.65
C ALA A 302 -15.78 -18.95 8.98
N GLU A 303 -15.41 -19.78 8.00
CA GLU A 303 -15.27 -21.23 8.14
C GLU A 303 -13.87 -21.66 8.61
N GLY A 304 -12.85 -20.78 8.52
CA GLY A 304 -11.47 -21.09 8.88
C GLY A 304 -10.41 -20.26 8.15
N TYR A 305 -9.14 -20.52 8.48
CA TYR A 305 -7.97 -19.87 7.89
C TYR A 305 -7.02 -20.89 7.27
N ALA A 306 -6.44 -20.54 6.12
CA ALA A 306 -5.32 -21.22 5.51
C ALA A 306 -4.08 -20.32 5.59
N ARG A 307 -2.95 -20.91 5.95
CA ARG A 307 -1.65 -20.26 6.07
C ARG A 307 -0.66 -21.04 5.23
N ASP A 308 0.10 -20.35 4.41
CA ASP A 308 1.16 -20.97 3.62
C ASP A 308 2.38 -20.03 3.54
N ALA A 309 3.55 -20.64 3.43
CA ALA A 309 4.84 -19.97 3.46
C ALA A 309 5.55 -20.14 2.11
N THR A 310 6.04 -19.03 1.55
CA THR A 310 6.76 -19.00 0.27
C THR A 310 8.12 -18.34 0.48
N GLU A 311 9.18 -19.03 0.08
CA GLU A 311 10.52 -18.45 0.07
C GLU A 311 10.61 -17.30 -0.94
N ILE A 312 11.09 -16.15 -0.49
CA ILE A 312 11.35 -14.98 -1.35
C ILE A 312 12.81 -14.97 -1.80
N GLN A 313 13.71 -15.27 -0.87
CA GLN A 313 15.14 -15.13 -1.06
C GLN A 313 15.87 -16.09 -0.12
N ASN A 314 16.92 -16.75 -0.61
CA ASN A 314 17.88 -17.48 0.19
C ASN A 314 19.28 -16.91 -0.11
N ILE A 315 20.04 -16.55 0.93
CA ILE A 315 21.43 -16.14 0.83
C ILE A 315 22.31 -17.05 1.68
N GLN A 316 23.41 -17.52 1.11
CA GLN A 316 24.44 -18.23 1.87
C GLN A 316 25.38 -17.19 2.50
N ILE A 317 25.45 -17.17 3.84
CA ILE A 317 26.28 -16.24 4.62
C ILE A 317 27.58 -16.89 5.11
N ALA A 318 27.67 -18.21 5.08
CA ALA A 318 28.92 -18.93 5.27
C ALA A 318 28.97 -20.23 4.45
N ASP A 319 30.17 -20.58 3.98
CA ASP A 319 30.45 -21.77 3.18
C ASP A 319 31.56 -22.60 3.81
N GLY A 320 31.35 -23.92 3.89
CA GLY A 320 32.25 -24.86 4.53
C GLY A 320 32.21 -24.84 6.07
N ASP A 321 33.11 -25.62 6.68
CA ASP A 321 33.14 -25.79 8.14
C ASP A 321 33.74 -24.55 8.80
N VAL A 322 32.86 -23.62 9.16
CA VAL A 322 33.24 -22.33 9.74
C VAL A 322 34.06 -22.47 11.01
N CYS A 323 35.08 -21.61 11.17
CA CYS A 323 35.89 -21.58 12.38
C CYS A 323 35.02 -21.34 13.61
N ARG A 324 35.27 -22.11 14.67
CA ARG A 324 34.57 -21.94 15.95
C ARG A 324 34.97 -20.60 16.59
N GLY A 325 34.02 -19.91 17.20
CA GLY A 325 34.23 -18.57 17.78
C GLY A 325 34.37 -17.43 16.78
N LEU A 326 34.31 -17.69 15.46
CA LEU A 326 34.30 -16.64 14.44
C LEU A 326 32.89 -16.06 14.28
N SER A 327 32.77 -14.73 14.40
CA SER A 327 31.51 -14.03 14.12
C SER A 327 31.25 -13.97 12.61
N VAL A 328 30.11 -14.49 12.21
CA VAL A 328 29.55 -14.44 10.86
C VAL A 328 28.49 -13.34 10.83
N PRO A 329 28.68 -12.26 10.05
CA PRO A 329 27.74 -11.15 10.01
C PRO A 329 26.45 -11.53 9.26
N ILE A 330 25.31 -11.14 9.82
CA ILE A 330 24.01 -11.20 9.16
C ILE A 330 23.76 -9.85 8.49
N HIS A 331 23.53 -9.86 7.17
CA HIS A 331 23.17 -8.68 6.40
C HIS A 331 22.31 -9.04 5.18
N MET A 332 20.99 -8.83 5.27
CA MET A 332 20.04 -9.16 4.19
C MET A 332 19.21 -7.94 3.78
N VAL A 333 19.32 -7.55 2.52
CA VAL A 333 18.51 -6.47 1.94
C VAL A 333 17.15 -7.03 1.50
N PHE A 334 16.06 -6.42 1.96
CA PHE A 334 14.70 -6.81 1.56
C PHE A 334 14.42 -6.48 0.07
N PRO A 335 13.99 -7.46 -0.76
CA PRO A 335 13.71 -7.23 -2.17
C PRO A 335 12.46 -6.37 -2.38
N ARG A 336 12.63 -5.13 -2.88
CA ARG A 336 11.58 -4.10 -3.00
C ARG A 336 10.28 -4.55 -3.68
N LEU A 337 10.35 -5.46 -4.66
CA LEU A 337 9.18 -5.94 -5.42
C LEU A 337 8.49 -7.15 -4.78
N PHE A 338 9.14 -7.80 -3.81
CA PHE A 338 8.65 -9.01 -3.16
C PHE A 338 8.34 -8.81 -1.67
N THR A 339 8.64 -7.63 -1.12
CA THR A 339 8.35 -7.25 0.27
C THR A 339 7.45 -6.04 0.35
N CYS A 340 6.53 -6.05 1.30
CA CYS A 340 5.65 -4.94 1.66
C CYS A 340 5.61 -4.80 3.19
N PRO A 341 4.99 -3.73 3.74
CA PRO A 341 4.72 -3.68 5.17
C PRO A 341 3.90 -4.88 5.61
N THR A 342 4.19 -5.40 6.82
CA THR A 342 3.37 -6.44 7.44
C THR A 342 1.94 -5.93 7.56
N LEU A 343 1.01 -6.72 7.04
CA LEU A 343 -0.40 -6.37 6.96
C LEU A 343 -1.22 -7.45 7.66
N GLU A 344 -1.98 -7.04 8.68
CA GLU A 344 -2.86 -7.93 9.42
C GLU A 344 -4.30 -7.40 9.32
N THR A 345 -5.19 -8.22 8.76
CA THR A 345 -6.63 -7.94 8.72
C THR A 345 -7.39 -9.12 9.29
N THR A 346 -8.71 -8.97 9.43
CA THR A 346 -9.58 -10.07 9.86
C THR A 346 -9.57 -11.23 8.87
N ASN A 347 -9.56 -10.98 7.57
CA ASN A 347 -9.74 -12.04 6.57
C ASN A 347 -8.44 -12.47 5.89
N PHE A 348 -7.38 -11.67 5.98
CA PHE A 348 -6.11 -12.01 5.37
C PHE A 348 -4.93 -11.31 6.06
N LYS A 349 -3.75 -11.93 5.97
CA LYS A 349 -2.50 -11.42 6.50
C LYS A 349 -1.36 -11.63 5.50
N VAL A 350 -0.44 -10.68 5.49
CA VAL A 350 0.85 -10.78 4.79
C VAL A 350 1.93 -10.52 5.82
N GLU A 351 2.66 -11.56 6.16
CA GLU A 351 3.68 -11.60 7.21
C GLU A 351 5.02 -12.07 6.61
N PHE A 352 6.10 -11.85 7.34
CA PHE A 352 7.45 -12.20 6.90
C PHE A 352 8.19 -12.90 8.04
N GLU A 353 9.06 -13.83 7.69
CA GLU A 353 9.95 -14.54 8.61
C GLU A 353 11.36 -14.52 8.02
N ALA A 354 12.37 -14.39 8.87
CA ALA A 354 13.74 -14.72 8.53
C ALA A 354 14.09 -16.07 9.15
N ASN A 355 14.67 -16.98 8.39
CA ASN A 355 15.12 -18.26 8.90
C ASN A 355 16.63 -18.34 8.81
N VAL A 356 17.29 -18.63 9.93
CA VAL A 356 18.69 -19.06 9.94
C VAL A 356 18.69 -20.56 9.70
N VAL A 357 19.28 -20.98 8.60
CA VAL A 357 19.37 -22.38 8.18
C VAL A 357 20.81 -22.81 8.26
N VAL A 358 21.10 -23.86 9.02
CA VAL A 358 22.44 -24.45 9.13
C VAL A 358 22.37 -25.86 8.57
N LEU A 359 23.14 -26.09 7.52
CA LEU A 359 23.27 -27.41 6.92
C LEU A 359 24.56 -28.04 7.44
N LEU A 360 24.42 -29.14 8.18
CA LEU A 360 25.57 -29.94 8.60
C LEU A 360 25.89 -31.00 7.55
N HIS A 361 27.10 -31.54 7.60
CA HIS A 361 27.42 -32.75 6.86
C HIS A 361 26.49 -33.92 7.26
N ALA A 362 26.28 -34.86 6.33
CA ALA A 362 25.23 -35.89 6.39
C ALA A 362 23.79 -35.34 6.33
N ASP A 363 23.61 -34.17 5.72
CA ASP A 363 22.32 -33.55 5.36
C ASP A 363 21.38 -33.28 6.55
N HIS A 364 21.94 -33.12 7.76
CA HIS A 364 21.16 -32.63 8.90
C HIS A 364 20.86 -31.14 8.71
N LEU A 365 19.57 -30.82 8.54
CA LEU A 365 19.07 -29.47 8.38
C LEU A 365 18.61 -28.92 9.73
N ILE A 366 19.17 -27.78 10.11
CA ILE A 366 18.78 -27.02 11.29
C ILE A 366 18.13 -25.73 10.81
N THR A 367 16.98 -25.37 11.38
CA THR A 367 16.29 -24.13 11.05
C THR A 367 15.80 -23.45 12.33
N GLU A 368 16.12 -22.17 12.46
CA GLU A 368 15.58 -21.28 13.48
C GLU A 368 14.82 -20.13 12.81
N ASN A 369 13.56 -19.91 13.20
CA ASN A 369 12.64 -18.98 12.53
C ASN A 369 12.42 -17.72 13.38
N PHE A 370 12.49 -16.55 12.73
CA PHE A 370 12.30 -15.25 13.35
C PHE A 370 11.17 -14.49 12.65
N PRO A 371 9.99 -14.33 13.27
CA PRO A 371 8.94 -13.48 12.75
C PRO A 371 9.42 -12.03 12.62
N LEU A 372 9.22 -11.45 11.43
CA LEU A 372 9.60 -10.08 11.12
C LEU A 372 8.36 -9.21 10.97
N ARG A 373 8.40 -8.04 11.63
CA ARG A 373 7.45 -6.96 11.37
C ARG A 373 8.09 -5.94 10.44
N LEU A 374 7.71 -5.98 9.17
CA LEU A 374 8.19 -5.05 8.16
C LEU A 374 7.32 -3.78 8.14
N CYS A 375 7.97 -2.63 8.03
CA CYS A 375 7.30 -1.33 8.00
C CYS A 375 7.95 -0.39 7.00
N ARG A 376 7.21 0.68 6.66
CA ARG A 376 7.68 1.76 5.79
C ARG A 376 7.70 3.05 6.61
N THR A 377 8.86 3.70 6.69
CA THR A 377 9.07 4.97 7.42
C THR A 377 9.35 6.13 6.48
#